data_AF-A0A2R6MM18-F1
#
_entry.id   AF-A0A2R6MM18-F1
#
_cell.length_a   1.000
_cell.length_b   1.000
_cell.length_c   1.000
_cell.angle_alpha   90.00
_cell.angle_beta   90.00
_cell.angle_gamma   90.00
#
_symmetry.space_group_name_H-M   'P 1'
#
loop_
_entity.id
_entity.type
_entity.pdbx_description
1 polymer ?
#
loop_
_entity_poly.entity_id
_entity_poly.type
_entity_poly.pdbx_seq_one_letter_code
_entity_poly.pdbx_strand_id
1 'polypeptide(L)' 'MRLIFHPDHFVKLASNKEDVVERSVTDLENHGAMIDAMELPRTPYNAINIHIGAHYGDKEATGERFCEHFERLSPAVQD' A
#
# COMPACT_ATOMS: atom_id res chain seq x y z
N MET A 1 -13.09 2.62 -18.34
CA MET A 1 -12.19 3.70 -17.88
C MET A 1 -11.00 3.04 -17.18
N ARG A 2 -9.80 3.61 -17.28
CA ARG A 2 -8.58 3.11 -16.59
C ARG A 2 -8.05 4.25 -15.74
N LEU A 3 -7.93 4.04 -14.43
CA LEU A 3 -7.43 5.05 -13.50
C LEU A 3 -6.54 4.40 -12.45
N ILE A 4 -5.26 4.72 -12.45
CA ILE A 4 -4.30 4.19 -11.49
C ILE A 4 -3.87 5.28 -10.51
N PHE A 5 -3.61 4.87 -9.27
CA PHE A 5 -3.04 5.73 -8.25
C PHE A 5 -1.62 5.28 -7.92
N HIS A 6 -0.77 6.26 -7.62
CA HIS A 6 0.57 6.03 -7.11
C HIS A 6 0.78 6.93 -5.90
N PRO A 7 0.51 6.41 -4.69
CA PRO A 7 0.78 7.13 -3.45
C PRO A 7 2.21 7.62 -3.37
N ASP A 8 2.42 8.73 -2.66
CA ASP A 8 3.73 9.39 -2.59
C ASP A 8 4.79 8.50 -1.90
N HIS A 9 6.06 8.84 -2.07
CA HIS A 9 7.24 8.14 -1.53
C HIS A 9 7.29 8.06 0.02
N PHE A 10 6.33 8.69 0.71
CA PHE A 10 6.13 8.56 2.15
C PHE A 10 5.43 7.26 2.55
N VAL A 11 4.69 6.62 1.63
CA VAL A 11 4.14 5.27 1.83
C VAL A 11 5.27 4.25 1.82
N LYS A 12 5.60 3.75 3.01
CA LYS A 12 6.71 2.83 3.26
C LYS A 12 6.24 1.69 4.14
N LEU A 13 5.47 0.79 3.56
CA LEU A 13 4.85 -0.33 4.29
C LEU A 13 5.90 -1.24 4.94
N ALA A 14 7.10 -1.38 4.37
CA ALA A 14 8.19 -2.19 4.93
C ALA A 14 9.07 -1.47 5.98
N SER A 15 8.64 -0.29 6.47
CA SER A 15 9.43 0.50 7.42
C SER A 15 9.73 -0.26 8.71
N ASN A 16 10.87 0.03 9.31
CA ASN A 16 11.21 -0.43 10.66
C ASN A 16 10.67 0.49 11.76
N LYS A 17 9.90 1.52 11.39
CA LYS A 17 9.26 2.46 12.32
C LYS A 17 7.75 2.28 12.26
N GLU A 18 7.16 1.85 13.36
CA GLU A 18 5.71 1.59 13.43
C GLU A 18 4.88 2.82 13.05
N ASP A 19 5.27 4.03 13.46
CA ASP A 19 4.54 5.25 13.12
C ASP A 19 4.51 5.56 11.61
N VAL A 20 5.53 5.11 10.87
CA VAL A 20 5.58 5.20 9.42
C VAL A 20 4.68 4.15 8.78
N VAL A 21 4.64 2.93 9.33
CA VAL A 21 3.75 1.86 8.87
C VAL A 21 2.29 2.27 9.04
N GLU A 22 1.90 2.76 10.22
CA GLU A 22 0.51 3.20 10.49
C GLU A 22 0.03 4.29 9.55
N ARG A 23 0.90 5.28 9.27
CA ARG A 23 0.59 6.34 8.31
C ARG A 23 0.50 5.81 6.88
N SER A 24 1.34 4.84 6.52
CA SER A 24 1.31 4.20 5.21
C SER A 24 0.02 3.39 5.02
N VAL A 25 -0.41 2.64 6.04
CA VAL A 25 -1.69 1.93 6.04
C VAL A 25 -2.83 2.93 5.88
N THR A 26 -2.87 3.99 6.69
CA THR A 26 -3.92 5.01 6.62
C THR A 26 -4.01 5.63 5.22
N ASP A 27 -2.88 5.95 4.60
CA ASP A 27 -2.85 6.53 3.25
C ASP A 27 -3.37 5.55 2.19
N LEU A 28 -3.02 4.27 2.30
CA LEU A 28 -3.50 3.24 1.39
C LEU A 28 -5.01 2.99 1.54
N GLU A 29 -5.51 2.92 2.78
CA GLU A 29 -6.94 2.79 3.05
C GLU A 29 -7.74 3.97 2.48
N ASN A 30 -7.20 5.19 2.55
CA ASN A 30 -7.84 6.36 1.92
C ASN A 30 -7.93 6.21 0.40
N HIS A 31 -6.90 5.68 -0.25
CA HIS A 31 -6.94 5.41 -1.69
C HIS A 31 -7.94 4.29 -2.03
N GLY A 32 -8.00 3.21 -1.26
CA GLY A 32 -8.99 2.15 -1.41
C GLY A 32 -10.42 2.68 -1.28
N ALA A 33 -10.68 3.47 -0.24
CA ALA A 33 -11.98 4.11 -0.01
C ALA A 33 -12.38 5.05 -1.16
N MET A 34 -11.42 5.77 -1.75
CA MET A 34 -11.68 6.62 -2.92
C MET A 34 -12.06 5.79 -4.15
N ILE A 35 -11.36 4.68 -4.42
CA ILE A 35 -11.67 3.79 -5.55
C ILE A 35 -13.08 3.19 -5.39
N ASP A 36 -13.41 2.71 -4.19
CA ASP A 36 -14.73 2.18 -3.87
C ASP A 36 -15.82 3.26 -4.01
N ALA A 37 -15.57 4.50 -3.54
CA ALA A 37 -16.51 5.62 -3.67
C ALA A 37 -16.73 6.06 -5.13
N MET A 38 -15.76 5.82 -6.01
CA MET A 38 -15.88 6.05 -7.45
C MET A 38 -16.56 4.88 -8.19
N GLU A 39 -16.96 3.82 -7.46
CA GLU A 39 -17.56 2.60 -8.01
C GLU A 39 -16.71 1.95 -9.11
N LEU A 40 -15.38 2.04 -8.98
CA LEU A 40 -14.47 1.46 -9.95
C LEU A 40 -14.29 -0.05 -9.70
N PRO A 41 -14.24 -0.87 -10.75
CA PRO A 41 -14.02 -2.30 -10.59
C PRO A 41 -12.58 -2.56 -10.12
N ARG A 42 -12.42 -3.45 -9.13
CA ARG A 42 -11.13 -3.95 -8.64
C ARG A 42 -10.47 -4.81 -9.70
N THR A 43 -9.56 -4.20 -10.44
CA THR A 43 -8.82 -4.83 -11.53
C THR A 43 -7.44 -4.18 -11.61
N PRO A 44 -6.46 -4.80 -12.27
CA PRO A 44 -5.16 -4.16 -12.54
C PRO A 44 -5.24 -2.85 -13.34
N TYR A 45 -6.39 -2.53 -13.93
CA TYR A 45 -6.63 -1.25 -14.60
C TYR A 45 -7.01 -0.11 -13.64
N ASN A 46 -7.42 -0.43 -12.41
CA ASN A 46 -7.75 0.52 -11.34
C ASN A 46 -6.93 0.27 -10.07
N ALA A 47 -5.61 0.14 -10.23
CA ALA A 47 -4.71 -0.28 -9.17
C ALA A 47 -4.15 0.88 -8.33
N ILE A 48 -3.82 0.57 -7.08
CA ILE A 48 -2.94 1.37 -6.21
C ILE A 48 -1.53 0.78 -6.31
N ASN A 49 -0.65 1.42 -7.06
CA ASN A 49 0.72 0.96 -7.21
C ASN A 49 1.60 1.58 -6.13
N ILE A 50 2.40 0.79 -5.43
CA ILE A 50 3.34 1.29 -4.43
C ILE A 50 4.75 0.74 -4.62
N HIS A 51 5.72 1.46 -4.07
CA HIS A 51 7.05 0.91 -3.87
C HIS A 51 7.14 0.24 -2.50
N ILE A 52 7.90 -0.86 -2.42
CA ILE A 52 8.20 -1.53 -1.14
C ILE A 52 8.91 -0.60 -0.13
N GLY A 53 9.63 0.40 -0.63
CA GLY A 53 10.38 1.37 0.16
C GLY A 53 11.89 1.11 0.14
N ALA A 54 12.56 1.39 1.27
CA ALA A 54 14.00 1.25 1.40
C ALA A 54 14.42 -0.19 1.74
N HIS A 55 15.70 -0.50 1.55
CA HIS A 55 16.29 -1.80 1.90
C HIS A 55 16.49 -2.00 3.41
N TYR A 56 16.53 -0.93 4.20
CA TYR A 56 16.78 -0.96 5.66
C TYR A 56 17.96 -1.86 6.11
N GLY A 57 18.96 -2.06 5.23
CA GLY A 57 20.13 -2.90 5.49
C GLY A 57 19.95 -4.40 5.22
N ASP A 58 18.71 -4.89 5.00
CA ASP A 58 18.41 -6.30 4.74
C ASP A 58 17.19 -6.44 3.80
N LYS A 59 17.37 -7.06 2.62
CA LYS A 59 16.34 -7.13 1.56
C LYS A 59 15.32 -8.20 1.90
N GLU A 60 15.78 -9.31 2.48
CA GLU A 60 14.96 -10.45 2.83
C GLU A 60 14.05 -10.06 3.99
N ALA A 61 14.62 -9.53 5.08
CA ALA A 61 13.83 -9.04 6.20
C ALA A 61 12.89 -7.87 5.83
N THR A 62 13.27 -7.05 4.84
CA THR A 62 12.38 -6.00 4.31
C THR A 62 11.20 -6.58 3.53
N GLY A 63 11.44 -7.63 2.73
CA GLY A 63 10.39 -8.36 2.04
C GLY A 63 9.41 -9.00 3.03
N GLU A 64 9.91 -9.65 4.07
CA GLU A 64 9.09 -10.26 5.12
C GLU A 64 8.20 -9.23 5.83
N ARG A 65 8.77 -8.10 6.27
CA ARG A 65 7.97 -7.01 6.87
C ARG A 65 6.93 -6.45 5.91
N PHE A 66 7.27 -6.33 4.62
CA PHE A 66 6.30 -5.87 3.64
C PHE A 66 5.09 -6.82 3.57
N CYS A 67 5.34 -8.14 3.49
CA CYS A 67 4.27 -9.14 3.48
C CYS A 67 3.43 -9.10 4.76
N GLU A 68 4.08 -9.08 5.93
CA GLU A 68 3.41 -9.01 7.23
C GLU A 68 2.50 -7.77 7.32
N HIS A 69 2.99 -6.61 6.91
CA HIS A 69 2.20 -5.39 6.96
C HIS A 69 1.17 -5.28 5.84
N PHE A 70 1.41 -5.91 4.69
CA PHE A 70 0.42 -6.03 3.63
C PHE A 70 -0.82 -6.78 4.11
N GLU A 71 -0.65 -7.86 4.89
CA GLU A 71 -1.75 -8.64 5.47
C GLU A 71 -2.66 -7.82 6.41
N ARG A 72 -2.19 -6.66 6.90
CA ARG A 72 -2.97 -5.74 7.77
C ARG A 72 -3.94 -4.85 6.99
N LEU A 73 -3.74 -4.71 5.68
CA LEU A 73 -4.56 -3.86 4.82
C LEU A 73 -5.97 -4.46 4.65
N SER A 74 -6.95 -3.61 4.37
CA SER A 74 -8.31 -4.09 4.09
C SER A 74 -8.39 -4.72 2.69
N PRO A 75 -9.42 -5.52 2.41
CA PRO A 75 -9.70 -6.02 1.05
C PRO A 75 -9.83 -4.90 0.00
N ALA A 76 -10.19 -3.67 0.42
CA ALA A 76 -10.28 -2.53 -0.50
C ALA A 76 -8.93 -2.10 -1.09
N VAL A 77 -7.83 -2.53 -0.48
CA VAL A 77 -6.46 -2.25 -0.92
C VAL A 77 -5.76 -3.54 -1.36
N GLN A 78 -6.05 -4.68 -0.72
CA GLN A 78 -5.41 -5.97 -1.01
C GLN A 78 -5.87 -6.64 -2.31
N ASP A 79 -7.15 -6.53 -2.66
CA ASP A 79 -7.80 -7.24 -3.79
C ASP A 79 -7.77 -6.45 -5.11
#